data_AF-A0A661GPF7-F1
#
_entry.id   AF-A0A661GPF7-F1
#
_cell.length_a   1.000
_cell.length_b   1.000
_cell.length_c   1.000
_cell.angle_alpha   90.00
_cell.angle_beta   90.00
_cell.angle_gamma   90.00
#
_symmetry.space_group_name_H-M   'P 1'
#
loop_
_entity.id
_entity.type
_entity.pdbx_description
1 polymer ?
#
loop_
_entity_poly.entity_id
_entity_poly.type
_entity_poly.pdbx_seq_one_letter_code
_entity_poly.pdbx_strand_id
1 'polypeptide(L)'
;MIELWTTLAPILLADAVNPVLFAFMVYAASTERPVVTSSALLVGHTVAYLAAGFVIALGIDKVAERLANPRTIDFVISLAIGLLLLWVGWRSTRPQQHREPEASGQLTPAKAFGFGAAVNFIGIPFALPYFAAIDQILKADLATAGAMLSLVAYNALYALPFIIVPLLVAVLGDRSQPILERIKGVLDKISNVLMPVLLMLIGLALVVDALTYFVTGEGLV
;
A
#
# COMPACT_ATOMS: atom_id res chain seq x y z
N MET A 1 6.35 -24.51 4.00
CA MET A 1 6.94 -23.26 4.57
C MET A 1 8.06 -22.69 3.70
N ILE A 2 9.15 -23.41 3.42
CA ILE A 2 10.27 -22.88 2.61
C ILE A 2 9.80 -22.47 1.20
N GLU A 3 9.07 -23.32 0.49
CA GLU A 3 8.56 -23.03 -0.86
C GLU A 3 7.62 -21.82 -0.92
N LEU A 4 6.76 -21.67 0.10
CA LEU A 4 5.90 -20.48 0.24
C LEU A 4 6.77 -19.22 0.35
N TRP A 5 7.77 -19.22 1.23
CA TRP A 5 8.67 -18.06 1.41
C TRP A 5 9.56 -17.78 0.20
N THR A 6 9.91 -18.78 -0.60
CA THR A 6 10.56 -18.56 -1.91
C THR A 6 9.69 -17.73 -2.85
N THR A 7 8.37 -17.89 -2.77
CA THR A 7 7.41 -17.12 -3.56
C THR A 7 7.07 -15.78 -2.92
N LEU A 8 6.95 -15.72 -1.59
CA LEU A 8 6.64 -14.48 -0.87
C LEU A 8 7.80 -13.49 -0.86
N ALA A 9 9.05 -13.94 -0.86
CA ALA A 9 10.22 -13.05 -0.80
C ALA A 9 10.28 -12.00 -1.93
N PRO A 10 10.16 -12.35 -3.23
CA PRO A 10 10.13 -11.34 -4.30
C PRO A 10 8.90 -10.42 -4.22
N ILE A 11 7.75 -10.95 -3.80
CA ILE A 11 6.53 -10.15 -3.60
C ILE A 11 6.73 -9.13 -2.49
N LEU A 12 7.29 -9.56 -1.36
CA LEU A 12 7.64 -8.72 -0.22
C LEU A 12 8.63 -7.62 -0.60
N LEU A 13 9.64 -7.94 -1.42
CA LEU A 13 10.58 -6.94 -1.91
C LEU A 13 9.89 -5.88 -2.76
N ALA A 14 8.95 -6.28 -3.63
CA ALA A 14 8.17 -5.34 -4.43
C ALA A 14 7.24 -4.48 -3.55
N ASP A 15 6.57 -5.09 -2.58
CA ASP A 15 5.69 -4.44 -1.60
C ASP A 15 6.44 -3.40 -0.76
N ALA A 16 7.63 -3.76 -0.29
CA ALA A 16 8.49 -2.90 0.53
C ALA A 16 8.98 -1.63 -0.22
N VAL A 17 8.88 -1.59 -1.55
CA VAL A 17 9.09 -0.36 -2.34
C VAL A 17 7.83 0.50 -2.27
N ASN A 18 7.57 1.07 -1.09
CA ASN A 18 6.42 1.92 -0.83
C ASN A 18 6.86 3.39 -0.62
N PRO A 19 6.92 4.20 -1.69
CA PRO A 19 7.35 5.60 -1.60
C PRO A 19 6.37 6.45 -0.79
N VAL A 20 5.08 6.08 -0.78
CA VAL A 20 4.03 6.79 -0.04
C VAL A 20 4.29 6.69 1.45
N LEU A 21 4.45 5.48 1.99
CA LEU A 21 4.77 5.27 3.40
C LEU A 21 6.08 5.98 3.77
N PHE A 22 7.11 5.84 2.94
CA PHE A 22 8.40 6.46 3.22
C PHE A 22 8.31 7.99 3.30
N ALA A 23 7.59 8.64 2.38
CA ALA A 23 7.41 10.09 2.40
C ALA A 23 6.75 10.57 3.70
N PHE A 24 5.73 9.84 4.18
CA PHE A 24 5.07 10.16 5.45
C PHE A 24 5.94 9.86 6.69
N MET A 25 6.81 8.85 6.61
CA MET A 25 7.81 8.59 7.63
C MET A 25 8.84 9.73 7.74
N VAL A 26 9.31 10.27 6.61
CA VAL A 26 10.21 11.44 6.57
C VAL A 26 9.52 12.69 7.13
N TYR A 27 8.24 12.88 6.80
CA TYR A 27 7.43 13.96 7.39
C TYR A 27 7.34 13.82 8.92
N ALA A 28 7.02 12.63 9.44
CA ALA A 28 6.96 12.38 10.88
C ALA A 28 8.34 12.53 11.57
N ALA A 29 9.43 12.20 10.87
CA ALA A 29 10.80 12.39 11.33
C ALA A 29 11.24 13.87 11.36
N SER A 30 10.43 14.79 10.82
CA SER A 30 10.69 16.23 10.85
C SER A 30 9.94 16.96 11.97
N THR A 31 9.32 16.21 12.89
CA THR A 31 8.55 16.76 14.03
C THR A 31 9.43 16.97 15.27
N GLU A 32 8.89 17.64 16.30
CA GLU A 32 9.61 17.89 17.58
C GLU A 32 10.07 16.61 18.30
N ARG A 33 9.38 15.48 18.09
CA ARG A 33 9.71 14.18 18.69
C ARG A 33 9.93 13.16 17.58
N PRO A 34 11.01 13.29 16.80
CA PRO A 34 11.09 12.67 15.48
C PRO A 34 11.17 11.14 15.54
N VAL A 35 11.91 10.57 16.51
CA VAL A 35 12.00 9.12 16.71
C VAL A 35 10.64 8.54 17.11
N VAL A 36 10.00 9.09 18.15
CA VAL A 36 8.74 8.56 18.68
C VAL A 36 7.60 8.73 17.69
N THR A 37 7.53 9.87 17.00
CA THR A 37 6.46 10.18 16.06
C THR A 37 6.57 9.34 14.78
N SER A 38 7.76 9.19 14.22
CA SER A 38 7.97 8.29 13.06
C SER A 38 7.75 6.82 13.44
N SER A 39 8.17 6.39 14.63
CA SER A 39 7.91 5.03 15.13
C SER A 39 6.41 4.78 15.31
N ALA A 40 5.68 5.73 15.91
CA ALA A 40 4.23 5.62 16.09
C ALA A 40 3.50 5.54 14.74
N LEU A 41 3.93 6.32 13.73
CA LEU A 41 3.40 6.24 12.38
C LEU A 41 3.61 4.85 11.77
N LEU A 42 4.83 4.31 11.83
CA LEU A 42 5.14 2.98 11.31
C LEU A 42 4.32 1.88 12.00
N VAL A 43 4.19 1.95 13.32
CA VAL A 43 3.37 1.00 14.09
C VAL A 43 1.90 1.11 13.71
N GLY A 44 1.36 2.32 13.61
CA GLY A 44 -0.03 2.54 13.18
C GLY A 44 -0.30 2.01 11.77
N HIS A 45 0.63 2.25 10.84
CA HIS A 45 0.57 1.69 9.49
C HIS A 45 0.57 0.16 9.53
N THR A 46 1.56 -0.44 10.20
CA THR A 46 1.76 -1.90 10.22
C THR A 46 0.60 -2.62 10.89
N VAL A 47 0.07 -2.09 11.99
CA VAL A 47 -1.11 -2.65 12.66
C VAL A 47 -2.33 -2.60 11.76
N ALA A 48 -2.58 -1.49 11.07
CA ALA A 48 -3.69 -1.38 10.14
C ALA A 48 -3.52 -2.29 8.92
N TYR A 49 -2.30 -2.42 8.37
CA TYR A 49 -2.00 -3.27 7.23
C TYR A 49 -2.16 -4.76 7.57
N LEU A 50 -1.70 -5.18 8.75
CA LEU A 50 -1.92 -6.52 9.27
C LEU A 50 -3.42 -6.79 9.52
N ALA A 51 -4.13 -5.85 10.13
CA ALA A 51 -5.57 -5.97 10.37
C ALA A 51 -6.35 -6.11 9.06
N ALA A 52 -6.02 -5.31 8.03
CA ALA A 52 -6.59 -5.45 6.70
C ALA A 52 -6.28 -6.85 6.11
N GLY A 53 -5.04 -7.33 6.28
CA GLY A 53 -4.66 -8.68 5.85
C GLY A 53 -5.49 -9.78 6.52
N PHE A 54 -5.76 -9.68 7.83
CA PHE A 54 -6.65 -10.61 8.51
C PHE A 54 -8.09 -10.52 8.02
N VAL A 55 -8.63 -9.31 7.85
CA VAL A 55 -9.98 -9.11 7.31
C VAL A 55 -10.10 -9.71 5.92
N ILE A 56 -9.11 -9.50 5.06
CA ILE A 56 -9.06 -10.07 3.71
C ILE A 56 -8.95 -11.58 3.80
N ALA A 57 -8.01 -12.13 4.56
CA ALA A 57 -7.81 -13.57 4.67
C ALA A 57 -9.07 -14.32 5.18
N LEU A 58 -9.85 -13.71 6.06
CA LEU A 58 -11.11 -14.27 6.57
C LEU A 58 -12.31 -14.01 5.64
N GLY A 59 -12.22 -13.02 4.76
CA GLY A 59 -13.31 -12.55 3.91
C GLY A 59 -13.16 -12.90 2.43
N ILE A 60 -11.99 -13.35 1.99
CA ILE A 60 -11.67 -13.46 0.56
C ILE A 60 -12.59 -14.43 -0.15
N ASP A 61 -13.01 -15.53 0.49
CA ASP A 61 -13.89 -16.52 -0.12
C ASP A 61 -15.26 -15.92 -0.45
N LYS A 62 -15.79 -15.08 0.45
CA LYS A 62 -17.06 -14.36 0.22
C LYS A 62 -16.93 -13.32 -0.88
N VAL A 63 -15.79 -12.64 -0.94
CA VAL A 63 -15.50 -11.67 -2.00
C VAL A 63 -15.34 -12.39 -3.34
N ALA A 64 -14.61 -13.50 -3.38
CA ALA A 64 -14.40 -14.32 -4.56
C ALA A 64 -15.72 -14.92 -5.08
N GLU A 65 -16.57 -15.45 -4.19
CA GLU A 65 -17.91 -15.95 -4.55
C GLU A 65 -18.78 -14.84 -5.16
N ARG A 66 -18.72 -13.62 -4.59
CA ARG A 66 -19.45 -12.45 -5.09
C ARG A 66 -18.92 -11.98 -6.44
N LEU A 67 -17.61 -12.02 -6.65
CA LEU A 67 -16.95 -11.65 -7.91
C LEU A 67 -17.18 -12.70 -9.00
N ALA A 68 -17.27 -13.99 -8.64
CA ALA A 68 -17.60 -15.08 -9.56
C ALA A 68 -19.07 -15.05 -10.03
N ASN A 69 -19.93 -14.29 -9.34
CA ASN A 69 -21.33 -14.09 -9.69
C ASN A 69 -21.65 -12.58 -9.81
N PRO A 70 -21.03 -11.87 -10.78
CA PRO A 70 -21.18 -10.44 -10.91
C PRO A 70 -22.58 -10.10 -11.44
N ARG A 71 -23.11 -8.97 -10.99
CA ARG A 71 -24.37 -8.37 -11.43
C ARG A 71 -24.04 -7.20 -12.35
N THR A 72 -24.98 -6.80 -13.20
CA THR A 72 -24.84 -5.63 -14.08
C THR A 72 -24.37 -4.38 -13.34
N ILE A 73 -24.85 -4.16 -12.10
CA ILE A 73 -24.45 -3.00 -11.29
C ILE A 73 -22.95 -3.00 -10.95
N ASP A 74 -22.31 -4.17 -10.85
CA ASP A 74 -20.88 -4.26 -10.55
C ASP A 74 -20.05 -3.76 -11.72
N PHE A 75 -20.45 -4.07 -12.95
CA PHE A 75 -19.82 -3.55 -14.15
C PHE A 75 -20.05 -2.04 -14.32
N VAL A 76 -21.21 -1.51 -13.91
CA VAL A 76 -21.45 -0.05 -13.86
C VAL A 76 -20.51 0.63 -12.87
N ILE A 77 -20.39 0.07 -11.66
CA ILE A 77 -19.49 0.59 -10.61
C ILE A 77 -18.03 0.47 -11.07
N SER A 78 -17.64 -0.68 -11.63
CA SER A 78 -16.31 -0.96 -12.18
C SER A 78 -15.95 0.05 -13.26
N LEU A 79 -16.87 0.32 -14.20
CA LEU A 79 -16.67 1.33 -15.25
C LEU A 79 -16.48 2.74 -14.65
N ALA A 80 -17.30 3.13 -13.68
CA ALA A 80 -17.19 4.44 -13.03
C ALA A 80 -15.87 4.60 -12.27
N ILE A 81 -15.46 3.58 -11.50
CA ILE A 81 -14.17 3.56 -10.80
C ILE A 81 -13.02 3.54 -11.81
N GLY A 82 -13.10 2.73 -12.85
CA GLY A 82 -12.08 2.62 -13.89
C GLY A 82 -11.83 3.96 -14.59
N LEU A 83 -12.90 4.65 -14.99
CA LEU A 83 -12.81 6.00 -15.57
C LEU A 83 -12.23 7.02 -14.58
N LEU A 84 -12.61 6.95 -13.30
CA LEU A 84 -12.03 7.79 -12.24
C LEU A 84 -10.53 7.55 -12.10
N LEU A 85 -10.09 6.28 -12.04
CA LEU A 85 -8.67 5.92 -11.94
C LEU A 85 -7.87 6.35 -13.16
N LEU A 86 -8.42 6.21 -14.38
CA LEU A 86 -7.80 6.74 -15.60
C LEU A 86 -7.64 8.26 -15.53
N TRP A 87 -8.67 8.97 -15.08
CA TRP A 87 -8.63 10.43 -14.93
C TRP A 87 -7.60 10.87 -13.86
N VAL A 88 -7.60 10.23 -12.69
CA VAL A 88 -6.62 10.51 -11.63
C VAL A 88 -5.21 10.17 -12.10
N GLY A 89 -5.00 8.98 -12.67
CA GLY A 89 -3.70 8.53 -13.18
C GLY A 89 -3.15 9.49 -14.23
N TRP A 90 -3.98 9.91 -15.19
CA TRP A 90 -3.60 10.93 -16.17
C TRP A 90 -3.26 12.27 -15.51
N ARG A 91 -4.03 12.71 -14.52
CA ARG A 91 -3.71 13.94 -13.79
C ARG A 91 -2.39 13.83 -13.03
N SER A 92 -2.09 12.66 -12.47
CA SER A 92 -0.85 12.36 -11.75
C SER A 92 0.40 12.31 -12.65
N THR A 93 0.25 12.15 -13.97
CA THR A 93 1.39 12.30 -14.91
C THR A 93 1.84 13.75 -15.08
N ARG A 94 0.98 14.71 -14.73
CA ARG A 94 1.32 16.13 -14.81
C ARG A 94 2.19 16.49 -13.61
N PRO A 95 3.21 17.36 -13.77
CA PRO A 95 4.02 17.81 -12.65
C PRO A 95 3.12 18.49 -11.61
N GLN A 96 2.76 17.76 -10.56
CA GLN A 96 2.24 18.37 -9.36
C GLN A 96 3.43 18.97 -8.62
N GLN A 97 3.36 20.27 -8.36
CA GLN A 97 4.08 20.84 -7.24
C GLN A 97 3.65 20.00 -6.04
N HIS A 98 4.54 19.10 -5.60
CA HIS A 98 4.37 18.40 -4.35
C HIS A 98 4.30 19.51 -3.32
N ARG A 99 3.08 19.89 -2.92
CA ARG A 99 2.90 20.64 -1.69
C ARG A 99 3.45 19.68 -0.66
N GLU A 100 4.65 19.97 -0.19
CA GLU A 100 5.13 19.37 1.03
C GLU A 100 3.96 19.45 2.00
N PRO A 101 3.60 18.34 2.68
CA PRO A 101 2.62 18.44 3.74
C PRO A 101 3.07 19.62 4.58
N GLU A 102 2.30 20.71 4.57
CA GLU A 102 2.67 21.93 5.29
C GLU A 102 3.04 21.42 6.67
N ALA A 103 4.22 21.81 7.17
CA ALA A 103 4.71 21.42 8.47
C ALA A 103 3.70 21.95 9.49
N SER A 104 2.62 21.21 9.69
CA SER A 104 1.57 21.53 10.62
C SER A 104 2.22 21.20 11.92
N GLY A 105 2.71 22.22 12.62
CA GLY A 105 3.08 22.08 14.00
C GLY A 105 2.00 21.28 14.70
N GLN A 106 2.42 20.27 15.48
CA GLN A 106 1.59 19.37 16.31
C GLN A 106 1.16 18.00 15.72
N LEU A 107 1.96 17.34 14.87
CA LEU A 107 1.81 15.89 14.70
C LEU A 107 2.30 15.19 15.99
N THR A 108 1.40 14.94 16.94
CA THR A 108 1.72 14.19 18.16
C THR A 108 1.87 12.69 17.85
N PRO A 109 2.57 11.88 18.66
CA PRO A 109 2.71 10.44 18.42
C PRO A 109 1.37 9.70 18.25
N ALA A 110 0.34 10.06 19.02
CA ALA A 110 -0.98 9.47 18.89
C ALA A 110 -1.65 9.82 17.54
N LYS A 111 -1.54 11.09 17.11
CA LYS A 111 -2.01 11.49 15.77
C LYS A 111 -1.21 10.80 14.68
N ALA A 112 0.10 10.64 14.86
CA ALA A 112 0.97 9.95 13.91
C ALA A 112 0.61 8.47 13.76
N PHE A 113 0.26 7.77 14.85
CA PHE A 113 -0.26 6.41 14.80
C PHE A 113 -1.55 6.33 13.96
N GLY A 114 -2.54 7.17 14.26
CA GLY A 114 -3.79 7.20 13.49
C GLY A 114 -3.57 7.59 12.02
N PHE A 115 -2.64 8.51 11.78
CA PHE A 115 -2.26 8.91 10.43
C PHE A 115 -1.55 7.78 9.67
N GLY A 116 -0.66 7.03 10.33
CA GLY A 116 -0.02 5.85 9.77
C GLY A 116 -1.04 4.80 9.33
N ALA A 117 -2.10 4.58 10.11
CA ALA A 117 -3.20 3.73 9.69
C ALA A 117 -3.89 4.25 8.42
N ALA A 118 -4.15 5.56 8.35
CA ALA A 118 -4.81 6.20 7.20
C ALA A 118 -3.96 6.20 5.92
N VAL A 119 -2.63 6.19 6.02
CA VAL A 119 -1.72 6.14 4.86
C VAL A 119 -1.97 4.92 3.97
N ASN A 120 -2.42 3.80 4.54
CA ASN A 120 -2.76 2.60 3.77
C ASN A 120 -3.82 2.87 2.68
N PHE A 121 -4.76 3.81 2.90
CA PHE A 121 -5.78 4.15 1.91
C PHE A 121 -5.21 4.96 0.73
N ILE A 122 -4.19 5.77 0.98
CA ILE A 122 -3.49 6.52 -0.07
C ILE A 122 -2.59 5.58 -0.87
N GLY A 123 -1.99 4.61 -0.18
CA GLY A 123 -1.10 3.60 -0.74
C GLY A 123 -1.80 2.41 -1.40
N ILE A 124 -3.13 2.38 -1.56
CA ILE A 124 -3.87 1.22 -2.09
C ILE A 124 -3.25 0.65 -3.39
N PRO A 125 -2.85 1.45 -4.39
CA PRO A 125 -2.22 0.90 -5.60
C PRO A 125 -0.93 0.12 -5.30
N PHE A 126 -0.18 0.53 -4.27
CA PHE A 126 1.03 -0.15 -3.80
C PHE A 126 0.74 -1.38 -2.93
N ALA A 127 -0.51 -1.62 -2.53
CA ALA A 127 -0.91 -2.82 -1.78
C ALA A 127 -1.18 -4.05 -2.68
N LEU A 128 -1.12 -3.89 -4.02
CA LEU A 128 -1.30 -5.02 -4.95
C LEU A 128 -0.36 -6.21 -4.65
N PRO A 129 0.94 -6.02 -4.40
CA PRO A 129 1.82 -7.11 -3.98
C PRO A 129 1.34 -7.80 -2.71
N TYR A 130 0.83 -7.06 -1.73
CA TYR A 130 0.31 -7.65 -0.50
C TYR A 130 -0.96 -8.48 -0.73
N PHE A 131 -1.86 -8.06 -1.62
CA PHE A 131 -2.99 -8.90 -2.02
C PHE A 131 -2.53 -10.21 -2.68
N ALA A 132 -1.51 -10.14 -3.54
CA ALA A 132 -0.90 -11.34 -4.13
C ALA A 132 -0.22 -12.23 -3.07
N ALA A 133 0.44 -11.65 -2.07
CA ALA A 133 1.02 -12.39 -0.95
C ALA A 133 -0.06 -13.13 -0.14
N ILE A 134 -1.18 -12.45 0.16
CA ILE A 134 -2.31 -13.06 0.86
C ILE A 134 -2.88 -14.23 0.05
N ASP A 135 -3.11 -14.06 -1.25
CA ASP A 135 -3.58 -15.12 -2.15
C ASP A 135 -2.65 -16.35 -2.13
N GLN A 136 -1.34 -16.15 -2.19
CA GLN A 136 -0.36 -17.24 -2.11
C GLN A 136 -0.33 -17.93 -0.73
N ILE A 137 -0.52 -17.18 0.36
CA ILE A 137 -0.63 -17.77 1.71
C ILE A 137 -1.88 -18.64 1.81
N LEU A 138 -3.00 -18.21 1.23
CA LEU A 138 -4.26 -18.95 1.27
C LEU A 138 -4.23 -20.20 0.37
N LYS A 139 -3.58 -20.12 -0.79
CA LYS A 139 -3.36 -21.26 -1.69
C LYS A 139 -2.40 -22.31 -1.13
N ALA A 140 -1.60 -21.97 -0.11
CA ALA A 140 -0.64 -22.89 0.50
C ALA A 140 -1.28 -23.95 1.43
N ASP A 141 -2.61 -23.98 1.54
CA ASP A 141 -3.40 -24.96 2.30
C ASP A 141 -2.90 -25.14 3.75
N LEU A 142 -2.51 -24.02 4.37
CA LEU A 142 -2.08 -24.00 5.76
C LEU A 142 -3.31 -24.03 6.68
N ALA A 143 -3.15 -24.64 7.86
CA ALA A 143 -4.09 -24.42 8.95
C ALA A 143 -4.21 -22.90 9.25
N THR A 144 -5.38 -22.43 9.71
CA THR A 144 -5.67 -21.01 9.93
C THR A 144 -4.59 -20.29 10.76
N ALA A 145 -4.10 -20.94 11.82
CA ALA A 145 -3.02 -20.40 12.65
C ALA A 145 -1.70 -20.21 11.86
N GLY A 146 -1.38 -21.12 10.94
CA GLY A 146 -0.22 -21.02 10.06
C GLY A 146 -0.33 -19.90 9.04
N ALA A 147 -1.52 -19.70 8.45
CA ALA A 147 -1.77 -18.57 7.57
C ALA A 147 -1.67 -17.23 8.33
N MET A 148 -2.27 -17.14 9.51
CA MET A 148 -2.17 -15.96 10.38
C MET A 148 -0.72 -15.65 10.79
N LEU A 149 0.05 -16.67 11.18
CA LEU A 149 1.46 -16.50 11.52
C LEU A 149 2.29 -16.04 10.30
N SER A 150 1.97 -16.54 9.10
CA SER A 150 2.63 -16.11 7.86
C SER A 150 2.33 -14.64 7.56
N LEU A 151 1.10 -14.17 7.77
CA LEU A 151 0.74 -12.75 7.63
C LEU A 151 1.47 -11.87 8.65
N VAL A 152 1.56 -12.29 9.91
CA VAL A 152 2.32 -11.56 10.94
C VAL A 152 3.79 -11.46 10.54
N ALA A 153 4.40 -12.58 10.14
CA ALA A 153 5.79 -12.61 9.71
C ALA A 153 6.02 -11.73 8.47
N TYR A 154 5.12 -11.80 7.49
CA TYR A 154 5.21 -10.98 6.27
C TYR A 154 5.16 -9.48 6.60
N ASN A 155 4.21 -9.05 7.42
CA ASN A 155 4.06 -7.64 7.83
C ASN A 155 5.24 -7.16 8.68
N ALA A 156 5.78 -8.02 9.56
CA ALA A 156 6.96 -7.70 10.35
C ALA A 156 8.18 -7.47 9.45
N LEU A 157 8.39 -8.34 8.45
CA LEU A 157 9.47 -8.20 7.48
C LEU A 157 9.26 -6.98 6.56
N TYR A 158 8.03 -6.71 6.14
CA TYR A 158 7.66 -5.52 5.36
C TYR A 158 8.03 -4.23 6.10
N ALA A 159 7.83 -4.18 7.42
CA ALA A 159 8.13 -3.00 8.23
C ALA A 159 9.64 -2.74 8.39
N LEU A 160 10.50 -3.76 8.29
CA LEU A 160 11.95 -3.67 8.53
C LEU A 160 12.65 -2.54 7.75
N PRO A 161 12.50 -2.42 6.41
CA PRO A 161 13.16 -1.35 5.67
C PRO A 161 12.74 0.05 6.14
N PHE A 162 11.52 0.22 6.69
CA PHE A 162 11.04 1.51 7.17
C PHE A 162 11.54 1.85 8.59
N ILE A 163 11.99 0.86 9.37
CA ILE A 163 12.67 1.09 10.67
C ILE A 163 13.93 1.92 10.49
N ILE A 164 14.52 1.92 9.29
CA ILE A 164 15.69 2.76 8.99
C ILE A 164 15.44 4.24 9.30
N VAL A 165 14.20 4.73 9.15
CA VAL A 165 13.88 6.15 9.38
C VAL A 165 14.02 6.51 10.87
N PRO A 166 13.25 5.94 11.82
CA PRO A 166 13.43 6.24 13.24
C PRO A 166 14.84 5.88 13.74
N LEU A 167 15.47 4.84 13.19
CA LEU A 167 16.83 4.46 13.56
C LEU A 167 17.87 5.51 13.14
N LEU A 168 17.81 6.00 11.89
CA LEU A 168 18.72 7.06 11.41
C LEU A 168 18.54 8.33 12.22
N VAL A 169 17.30 8.72 12.53
CA VAL A 169 17.01 9.86 13.39
C VAL A 169 17.58 9.66 14.79
N ALA A 170 17.42 8.47 15.38
CA ALA A 170 17.90 8.18 16.73
C ALA A 170 19.44 8.22 16.83
N VAL A 171 20.15 7.79 15.78
CA VAL A 171 21.62 7.71 15.76
C VAL A 171 22.26 9.02 15.32
N LEU A 172 21.71 9.70 14.31
CA LEU A 172 22.32 10.86 13.65
C LEU A 172 21.68 12.19 14.05
N GLY A 173 20.52 12.18 14.71
CA GLY A 173 19.75 13.39 15.03
C GLY A 173 19.47 14.20 13.78
N ASP A 174 19.76 15.50 13.85
CA ASP A 174 19.52 16.46 12.75
C ASP A 174 20.30 16.12 11.47
N ARG A 175 21.42 15.39 11.57
CA ARG A 175 22.20 14.97 10.39
C ARG A 175 21.48 13.92 9.54
N SER A 176 20.39 13.32 10.04
CA SER A 176 19.58 12.37 9.29
C SER A 176 18.77 13.03 8.17
N GLN A 177 18.38 14.30 8.33
CA GLN A 177 17.50 15.02 7.39
C GLN A 177 18.01 15.02 5.94
N PRO A 178 19.25 15.44 5.63
CA PRO A 178 19.73 15.44 4.24
C PRO A 178 19.85 14.03 3.64
N ILE A 179 19.97 12.98 4.46
CA ILE A 179 20.01 11.59 3.99
C ILE A 179 18.58 11.13 3.65
N LEU A 180 17.64 11.37 4.57
CA LEU A 180 16.23 11.03 4.39
C LEU A 180 15.61 11.74 3.18
N GLU A 181 15.94 13.01 2.97
CA GLU A 181 15.50 13.78 1.80
C GLU A 181 16.05 13.21 0.49
N ARG A 182 17.30 12.74 0.45
CA ARG A 182 17.85 12.07 -0.74
C ARG A 182 17.14 10.77 -1.05
N ILE A 183 16.87 9.95 -0.04
CA ILE A 183 16.13 8.69 -0.21
C ILE A 183 14.71 8.99 -0.69
N LYS A 184 14.03 9.94 -0.04
CA LYS A 184 12.71 10.43 -0.45
C LYS A 184 12.74 10.89 -1.91
N GLY A 185 13.73 11.67 -2.32
CA GLY A 185 13.86 12.13 -3.71
C GLY A 185 14.02 11.00 -4.74
N VAL A 186 14.68 9.88 -4.37
CA VAL A 186 14.73 8.67 -5.23
C VAL A 186 13.37 8.00 -5.29
N LEU A 187 12.72 7.82 -4.13
CA LEU A 187 11.41 7.19 -4.03
C LEU A 187 10.31 8.00 -4.70
N ASP A 188 10.37 9.33 -4.64
CA ASP A 188 9.44 10.23 -5.32
C ASP A 188 9.57 10.10 -6.84
N LYS A 189 10.78 9.94 -7.38
CA LYS A 189 10.98 9.64 -8.82
C LYS A 189 10.33 8.32 -9.22
N ILE A 190 10.45 7.29 -8.38
CA ILE A 190 9.80 5.99 -8.60
C ILE A 190 8.28 6.17 -8.54
N SER A 191 7.75 6.85 -7.51
CA SER A 191 6.34 7.10 -7.30
C SER A 191 5.69 7.87 -8.47
N ASN A 192 6.37 8.90 -8.97
CA ASN A 192 5.92 9.73 -10.08
C ASN A 192 5.73 8.94 -11.39
N VAL A 193 6.39 7.79 -11.52
CA VAL A 193 6.19 6.87 -12.65
C VAL A 193 5.20 5.77 -12.27
N LEU A 194 5.41 5.13 -11.11
CA LEU A 194 4.67 3.92 -10.74
C LEU A 194 3.21 4.23 -10.40
N MET A 195 2.92 5.31 -9.68
CA MET A 195 1.55 5.65 -9.28
C MET A 195 0.65 5.90 -10.49
N PRO A 196 1.00 6.78 -11.47
CA PRO A 196 0.19 6.93 -12.67
C PRO A 196 0.03 5.62 -13.45
N VAL A 197 1.11 4.84 -13.60
CA VAL A 197 1.07 3.57 -14.33
C VAL A 197 0.13 2.58 -13.67
N LEU A 198 0.22 2.38 -12.35
CA LEU A 198 -0.67 1.50 -11.60
C LEU A 198 -2.12 1.95 -11.72
N LEU A 199 -2.40 3.24 -11.50
CA LEU A 199 -3.76 3.79 -11.63
C LEU A 199 -4.31 3.62 -13.05
N MET A 200 -3.48 3.86 -14.08
CA MET A 200 -3.89 3.69 -15.47
C MET A 200 -4.12 2.23 -15.85
N LEU A 201 -3.27 1.31 -15.40
CA LEU A 201 -3.42 -0.12 -15.68
C LEU A 201 -4.65 -0.71 -14.99
N ILE A 202 -4.84 -0.40 -13.69
CA ILE A 202 -6.03 -0.82 -12.94
C ILE A 202 -7.29 -0.21 -13.59
N GLY A 203 -7.24 1.10 -13.87
CA GLY A 203 -8.37 1.80 -14.50
C GLY A 203 -8.73 1.23 -15.86
N LEU A 204 -7.74 0.94 -16.70
CA LEU A 204 -7.94 0.34 -18.02
C LEU A 204 -8.52 -1.07 -17.90
N ALA A 205 -8.00 -1.89 -16.98
CA ALA A 205 -8.51 -3.25 -16.76
C ALA A 205 -10.00 -3.23 -16.39
N LEU A 206 -10.41 -2.36 -15.46
CA LEU A 206 -11.81 -2.20 -15.05
C LEU A 206 -12.71 -1.71 -16.19
N VAL A 207 -12.25 -0.74 -16.99
CA VAL A 207 -13.00 -0.23 -18.15
C VAL A 207 -13.16 -1.31 -19.21
N VAL A 208 -12.09 -2.02 -19.55
CA VAL A 208 -12.09 -3.04 -20.60
C VAL A 208 -12.97 -4.23 -20.19
N ASP A 209 -12.91 -4.66 -18.93
CA ASP A 209 -13.81 -5.68 -18.37
C ASP A 209 -15.28 -5.27 -18.46
N ALA A 210 -15.62 -4.06 -17.99
CA ALA A 210 -16.99 -3.57 -18.04
C ALA A 210 -17.52 -3.38 -19.48
N LEU A 211 -16.70 -2.84 -20.38
CA LEU A 211 -17.08 -2.69 -21.80
C LEU A 211 -17.28 -4.04 -22.47
N THR A 212 -16.45 -5.04 -22.17
CA THR A 212 -16.63 -6.40 -22.69
C THR A 212 -17.98 -6.95 -22.26
N TYR A 213 -18.31 -6.87 -20.97
CA TYR A 213 -19.61 -7.29 -20.45
C TYR A 213 -20.79 -6.61 -21.15
N PHE A 214 -20.74 -5.29 -21.37
CA PHE A 214 -21.83 -4.58 -22.05
C PHE A 214 -21.97 -4.93 -23.53
N VAL A 215 -20.92 -5.45 -24.18
CA VAL A 215 -20.91 -5.85 -25.59
C VAL A 215 -21.28 -7.32 -25.78
N THR A 216 -20.72 -8.21 -24.96
CA THR A 216 -20.82 -9.67 -25.15
C THR A 216 -21.81 -10.33 -24.18
N GLY A 217 -22.18 -9.65 -23.08
CA GLY A 217 -22.94 -10.23 -21.98
C GLY A 217 -22.07 -10.98 -20.95
N GLU A 218 -20.77 -11.11 -21.20
CA GLU A 218 -19.80 -11.81 -20.34
C GLU A 218 -18.64 -10.88 -20.00
N GLY A 219 -18.26 -10.80 -18.71
CA GLY A 219 -17.04 -10.10 -18.28
C GLY A 219 -15.77 -10.81 -18.74
N LEU A 220 -14.63 -10.16 -18.63
CA LEU A 220 -13.31 -10.78 -18.87
C LEU A 220 -12.88 -11.68 -17.70
N VAL A 221 -13.42 -11.44 -16.51
CA VAL A 221 -13.16 -12.19 -15.27
C VAL A 221 -14.45 -12.78 -14.73
#